data_AF-A0A7S2GFJ7-F1
#
_entry.id   AF-A0A7S2GFJ7-F1
#
_cell.length_a   1.000
_cell.length_b   1.000
_cell.length_c   1.000
_cell.angle_alpha   90.00
_cell.angle_beta   90.00
_cell.angle_gamma   90.00
#
_symmetry.space_group_name_H-M   'P 1'
#
loop_
_entity.id
_entity.type
_entity.pdbx_description
1 polymer ?
#
loop_
_entity_poly.entity_id
_entity_poly.type
_entity_poly.pdbx_seq_one_letter_code
_entity_poly.pdbx_strand_id
1 'polypeptide(L)'
;REFDSNQSGVLNFDQFKLLYNAAIDDGLGRQMSVVWGGRASPSRSRSAGLEGGTLATRPGLEGSTLATRRLLAEESERRKAEEAEQLRQRNAELKARLLAQDRGRDQKELDADLRARRREMARARALAKEDERERLREANLALQMRKQAIGAATVNKLSREEEELRAEAAARKRWQAERAAA
;
A
#
# COMPACT_ATOMS: atom_id res chain seq x y z
N ARG A 1 -20.21 4.71 -8.55
CA ARG A 1 -21.57 4.29 -8.12
C ARG A 1 -21.77 2.78 -8.20
N GLU A 2 -20.88 2.02 -8.84
CA GLU A 2 -21.04 0.57 -9.04
C GLU A 2 -20.91 -0.30 -7.78
N PHE A 3 -20.28 0.20 -6.71
CA PHE A 3 -20.02 -0.58 -5.49
C PHE A 3 -21.07 -0.37 -4.38
N ASP A 4 -21.99 0.58 -4.56
CA ASP A 4 -23.02 0.96 -3.58
C ASP A 4 -24.37 0.38 -4.00
N SER A 5 -24.57 -0.90 -3.70
CA SER A 5 -25.75 -1.65 -4.18
C SER A 5 -27.06 -1.23 -3.51
N ASN A 6 -27.02 -0.49 -2.39
CA ASN A 6 -28.20 0.05 -1.72
C ASN A 6 -28.37 1.57 -1.94
N GLN A 7 -27.54 2.18 -2.80
CA GLN A 7 -27.55 3.61 -3.12
C GLN A 7 -27.55 4.52 -1.90
N SER A 8 -27.01 4.04 -0.78
CA SER A 8 -27.06 4.75 0.50
C SER A 8 -26.00 5.84 0.60
N GLY A 9 -25.10 5.92 -0.37
CA GLY A 9 -23.92 6.78 -0.33
C GLY A 9 -22.84 6.27 0.63
N VAL A 10 -23.08 5.14 1.31
CA VAL A 10 -22.17 4.55 2.30
C VAL A 10 -21.99 3.06 1.99
N LEU A 11 -20.75 2.67 1.73
CA LEU A 11 -20.42 1.27 1.49
C LEU A 11 -20.55 0.47 2.79
N ASN A 12 -21.27 -0.64 2.73
CA ASN A 12 -21.22 -1.62 3.80
C ASN A 12 -19.84 -2.30 3.84
N PHE A 13 -19.52 -2.98 4.94
CA PHE A 13 -18.18 -3.51 5.17
C PHE A 13 -17.74 -4.53 4.10
N ASP A 14 -18.68 -5.31 3.57
CA ASP A 14 -18.39 -6.32 2.55
C ASP A 14 -18.17 -5.67 1.17
N GLN A 15 -18.93 -4.63 0.82
CA GLN A 15 -18.71 -3.80 -0.36
C GLN A 15 -17.38 -3.05 -0.28
N PHE A 16 -17.03 -2.53 0.90
CA PHE A 16 -15.76 -1.87 1.13
C PHE A 16 -14.58 -2.82 0.91
N LYS A 17 -14.67 -4.07 1.40
CA LYS A 17 -13.64 -5.09 1.15
C LYS A 17 -13.48 -5.41 -0.32
N LEU A 18 -14.60 -5.55 -1.04
CA LEU A 18 -14.57 -5.81 -2.49
C LEU A 18 -13.90 -4.65 -3.25
N LEU A 19 -14.25 -3.41 -2.91
CA LEU A 19 -13.63 -2.23 -3.50
C LEU A 19 -12.14 -2.12 -3.14
N TYR A 20 -11.77 -2.37 -1.89
CA TYR A 20 -10.39 -2.30 -1.42
C TYR A 20 -9.50 -3.35 -2.10
N ASN A 21 -10.00 -4.59 -2.22
CA ASN A 21 -9.27 -5.65 -2.91
C ASN A 21 -9.18 -5.38 -4.42
N ALA A 22 -10.26 -4.90 -5.05
CA ALA A 22 -10.22 -4.50 -6.46
C ALA A 22 -9.21 -3.36 -6.72
N ALA A 23 -9.15 -2.36 -5.84
CA ALA A 23 -8.19 -1.27 -5.95
C ALA A 23 -6.73 -1.73 -5.76
N ILE A 24 -6.49 -2.70 -4.86
CA ILE A 24 -5.18 -3.33 -4.71
C ILE A 24 -4.81 -4.12 -5.97
N ASP A 25 -5.74 -4.90 -6.51
CA ASP A 25 -5.50 -5.76 -7.66
C ASP A 25 -5.28 -4.96 -8.96
N ASP A 26 -5.97 -3.82 -9.13
CA ASP A 26 -5.71 -2.85 -10.21
C ASP A 26 -4.33 -2.19 -10.05
N GLY A 27 -3.93 -1.85 -8.82
CA GLY A 27 -2.58 -1.36 -8.51
C GLY A 27 -1.47 -2.38 -8.78
N LEU A 28 -1.82 -3.68 -8.83
CA LEU A 28 -0.93 -4.80 -9.13
C LEU A 28 -1.04 -5.29 -10.59
N GLY A 29 -1.87 -4.66 -11.42
CA GLY A 29 -2.03 -4.98 -12.84
C GLY A 29 -2.66 -6.36 -13.12
N ARG A 30 -3.38 -6.94 -12.15
CA ARG A 30 -4.08 -8.23 -12.34
C ARG A 30 -5.50 -7.98 -12.85
N GLN A 31 -5.67 -7.92 -14.17
CA GLN A 31 -7.02 -7.89 -14.75
C GLN A 31 -7.73 -9.23 -14.51
N MET A 32 -8.71 -9.24 -13.60
CA MET A 32 -9.72 -10.28 -13.51
C MET A 32 -11.01 -9.77 -14.15
N SER A 33 -11.55 -10.51 -15.11
CA SER A 33 -12.89 -10.28 -15.65
C SER A 33 -13.92 -10.55 -14.54
N VAL A 34 -14.56 -9.49 -14.06
CA VAL A 34 -15.65 -9.62 -13.08
C VAL A 34 -16.92 -10.04 -13.82
N VAL A 35 -17.26 -11.33 -13.73
CA VAL A 35 -18.59 -11.83 -14.09
C VAL A 35 -19.48 -11.73 -12.85
N TRP A 36 -20.52 -10.90 -12.94
CA TRP A 36 -21.56 -10.75 -11.93
C TRP A 36 -22.49 -11.99 -11.94
N GLY A 37 -22.76 -12.55 -10.76
CA GLY A 37 -23.84 -13.53 -10.57
C GLY A 37 -23.43 -14.98 -10.85
N GLY A 38 -22.72 -15.59 -9.92
CA GLY A 38 -22.43 -17.02 -9.93
C GLY A 38 -20.99 -17.29 -9.51
N ARG A 39 -20.81 -18.27 -8.63
CA ARG A 39 -19.50 -18.72 -8.13
C ARG A 39 -18.44 -18.69 -9.24
N ALA A 40 -17.49 -17.77 -9.12
CA ALA A 40 -16.24 -17.81 -9.86
C ALA A 40 -15.40 -18.96 -9.30
N SER A 41 -15.72 -20.19 -9.72
CA SER A 41 -14.74 -21.26 -9.76
C SER A 41 -13.66 -20.82 -10.75
N PRO A 42 -12.37 -20.87 -10.39
CA PRO A 42 -11.31 -20.62 -11.36
C PRO A 42 -11.36 -21.74 -12.41
N SER A 43 -11.99 -21.48 -13.55
CA SER A 43 -11.89 -22.37 -14.72
C SER A 43 -10.47 -22.25 -15.26
N ARG A 44 -9.59 -23.09 -14.73
CA ARG A 44 -8.42 -23.58 -15.45
C ARG A 44 -8.89 -24.14 -16.79
N SER A 45 -8.69 -23.39 -17.87
CA SER A 45 -8.55 -23.95 -19.22
C SER A 45 -7.11 -23.76 -19.69
N ARG A 46 -6.20 -24.42 -18.98
CA ARG A 46 -5.06 -25.13 -19.60
C ARG A 46 -5.06 -26.54 -19.02
N SER A 47 -5.97 -27.34 -19.53
CA SER A 47 -5.92 -28.79 -19.44
C SER A 47 -4.83 -29.30 -20.37
N ALA A 48 -3.68 -29.63 -19.79
CA ALA A 48 -2.88 -30.77 -20.22
C ALA A 48 -2.01 -31.20 -19.03
N GLY A 49 -2.56 -32.07 -18.18
CA GLY A 49 -1.76 -32.89 -17.29
C GLY A 49 -2.15 -32.84 -15.82
N LEU A 50 -2.84 -33.91 -15.42
CA LEU A 50 -2.80 -34.57 -14.10
C LEU A 50 -3.35 -33.81 -12.87
N GLU A 51 -4.55 -34.25 -12.52
CA GLU A 51 -5.02 -34.60 -11.19
C GLU A 51 -3.92 -34.84 -10.12
N GLY A 52 -4.14 -34.33 -8.90
CA GLY A 52 -3.43 -34.80 -7.71
C GLY A 52 -2.02 -34.25 -7.46
N GLY A 53 -1.83 -32.93 -7.49
CA GLY A 53 -0.52 -32.32 -7.21
C GLY A 53 -0.24 -32.14 -5.72
N THR A 54 0.26 -33.19 -5.05
CA THR A 54 1.20 -33.02 -3.95
C THR A 54 2.28 -32.02 -4.39
N LEU A 55 2.68 -31.10 -3.51
CA LEU A 55 3.81 -30.20 -3.75
C LEU A 55 4.99 -31.06 -4.24
N ALA A 56 5.29 -30.96 -5.54
CA ALA A 56 6.38 -31.69 -6.15
C ALA A 56 7.66 -31.24 -5.46
N THR A 57 8.11 -32.06 -4.50
CA THR A 57 9.49 -32.12 -4.08
C THR A 57 10.31 -32.20 -5.36
N ARG A 58 11.17 -31.21 -5.58
CA ARG A 58 12.29 -31.33 -6.51
C ARG A 58 12.89 -32.74 -6.33
N PRO A 59 13.04 -33.54 -7.40
CA PRO A 59 13.55 -34.90 -7.28
C PRO A 59 15.02 -34.77 -6.86
N GLY A 60 15.31 -35.09 -5.59
CA GLY A 60 16.66 -34.96 -5.02
C GLY A 60 16.77 -34.52 -3.56
N LEU A 61 15.66 -34.32 -2.83
CA LEU A 61 15.73 -34.08 -1.39
C LEU A 61 15.48 -35.39 -0.62
N GLU A 62 16.57 -35.96 -0.10
CA GLU A 62 16.62 -37.15 0.75
C GLU A 62 15.54 -37.15 1.83
N GLY A 63 14.94 -38.33 2.09
CA GLY A 63 13.81 -38.51 3.01
C GLY A 63 14.01 -37.98 4.43
N SER A 64 15.26 -37.77 4.87
CA SER A 64 15.59 -37.13 6.16
C SER A 64 15.13 -35.66 6.21
N THR A 65 15.23 -34.94 5.09
CA THR A 65 14.86 -33.52 4.99
C THR A 65 13.35 -33.28 4.98
N LEU A 66 12.56 -34.28 4.57
CA LEU A 66 11.11 -34.25 4.64
C LEU A 66 10.59 -34.54 6.04
N ALA A 67 11.24 -35.47 6.75
CA ALA A 67 10.92 -35.78 8.15
C ALA A 67 11.19 -34.58 9.07
N THR A 68 12.33 -33.89 8.90
CA THR A 68 12.65 -32.69 9.70
C THR A 68 11.68 -31.54 9.44
N ARG A 69 11.22 -31.34 8.20
CA ARG A 69 10.20 -30.34 7.88
C ARG A 69 8.85 -30.63 8.52
N ARG A 70 8.46 -31.90 8.62
CA ARG A 70 7.22 -32.31 9.30
C ARG A 70 7.31 -32.05 10.80
N LEU A 71 8.42 -32.41 11.44
CA LEU A 71 8.64 -32.14 12.86
C LEU A 71 8.64 -30.64 13.18
N LEU A 72 9.28 -29.82 12.35
CA LEU A 72 9.26 -28.36 12.53
C LEU A 72 7.88 -27.75 12.32
N ALA A 73 7.09 -28.29 11.39
CA ALA A 73 5.72 -27.85 11.18
C ALA A 73 4.86 -28.15 12.42
N GLU A 74 4.93 -29.38 12.94
CA GLU A 74 4.22 -29.81 14.15
C GLU A 74 4.63 -29.00 15.40
N GLU A 75 5.93 -28.74 15.58
CA GLU A 75 6.40 -27.88 16.67
C GLU A 75 5.91 -26.43 16.51
N SER A 76 5.87 -25.91 15.28
CA SER A 76 5.38 -24.55 15.04
C SER A 76 3.88 -24.42 15.28
N GLU A 77 3.09 -25.45 14.98
CA GLU A 77 1.65 -25.48 15.24
C GLU A 77 1.36 -25.57 16.74
N ARG A 78 2.14 -26.36 17.48
CA ARG A 78 2.06 -26.41 18.95
C ARG A 78 2.39 -25.07 19.59
N ARG A 79 3.50 -24.42 19.19
CA ARG A 79 3.86 -23.10 19.70
C ARG A 79 2.80 -22.04 19.41
N LYS A 80 2.22 -22.04 18.20
CA LYS A 80 1.13 -21.13 17.84
C LYS A 80 -0.14 -21.39 18.67
N ALA A 81 -0.44 -22.66 18.97
CA ALA A 81 -1.57 -23.01 19.83
C ALA A 81 -1.36 -22.52 21.27
N GLU A 82 -0.17 -22.72 21.83
CA GLU A 82 0.20 -22.25 23.17
C GLU A 82 0.18 -20.70 23.26
N GLU A 83 0.72 -19.99 22.27
CA GLU A 83 0.66 -18.53 22.19
C GLU A 83 -0.78 -18.01 22.09
N ALA A 84 -1.64 -18.69 21.33
CA ALA A 84 -3.04 -18.34 21.22
C ALA A 84 -3.80 -18.53 22.54
N GLU A 85 -3.48 -19.58 23.32
CA GLU A 85 -4.05 -19.78 24.65
C GLU A 85 -3.57 -18.73 25.67
N GLN A 86 -2.27 -18.41 25.67
CA GLN A 86 -1.72 -17.34 26.51
C GLN A 86 -2.38 -15.99 26.18
N LEU A 87 -2.60 -15.69 24.90
CA LEU A 87 -3.28 -14.47 24.48
C LEU A 87 -4.74 -14.45 24.93
N ARG A 88 -5.46 -15.58 24.87
CA ARG A 88 -6.83 -15.69 25.39
C ARG A 88 -6.88 -15.45 26.90
N GLN A 89 -5.95 -16.03 27.65
CA GLN A 89 -5.86 -15.84 29.11
C GLN A 89 -5.57 -14.38 29.46
N ARG A 90 -4.58 -13.75 28.82
CA ARG A 90 -4.26 -12.32 29.02
C ARG A 90 -5.42 -11.41 28.65
N ASN A 91 -6.14 -11.71 27.57
CA ASN A 91 -7.31 -10.94 27.17
C ASN A 91 -8.47 -11.12 28.17
N ALA A 92 -8.66 -12.32 28.70
CA ALA A 92 -9.67 -12.60 29.73
C ALA A 92 -9.34 -11.87 31.04
N GLU A 93 -8.06 -11.88 31.45
CA GLU A 93 -7.57 -11.18 32.64
C GLU A 93 -7.70 -9.65 32.49
N LEU A 94 -7.30 -9.09 31.36
CA LEU A 94 -7.48 -7.66 31.06
C LEU A 94 -8.95 -7.27 31.08
N LYS A 95 -9.83 -8.07 30.47
CA LYS A 95 -11.28 -7.83 30.51
C LYS A 95 -11.82 -7.89 31.94
N ALA A 96 -11.41 -8.88 32.73
CA ALA A 96 -11.82 -9.01 34.13
C ALA A 96 -11.35 -7.81 34.96
N ARG A 97 -10.12 -7.34 34.72
CA ARG A 97 -9.56 -6.14 35.38
C ARG A 97 -10.32 -4.88 35.00
N LEU A 98 -10.64 -4.69 33.72
CA LEU A 98 -11.43 -3.54 33.25
C LEU A 98 -12.85 -3.58 33.85
N LEU A 99 -13.51 -4.74 33.80
CA LEU A 99 -14.84 -4.92 34.41
C LEU A 99 -14.84 -4.70 35.93
N ALA A 100 -13.76 -5.08 36.63
CA ALA A 100 -13.61 -4.81 38.05
C ALA A 100 -13.39 -3.33 38.35
N GLN A 101 -12.65 -2.63 37.47
CA GLN A 101 -12.38 -1.20 37.59
C GLN A 101 -13.60 -0.31 37.24
N ASP A 102 -14.49 -0.80 36.36
CA ASP A 102 -15.66 -0.08 35.86
C ASP A 102 -16.91 -0.19 36.76
N ARG A 103 -16.88 -0.97 37.85
CA ARG A 103 -18.04 -1.19 38.74
C ARG A 103 -18.46 0.02 39.62
N GLY A 104 -17.97 1.21 39.34
CA GLY A 104 -18.33 2.42 40.11
C GLY A 104 -18.15 3.75 39.39
N ARG A 105 -17.90 3.76 38.07
CA ARG A 105 -17.85 5.01 37.30
C ARG A 105 -19.03 5.06 36.34
N ASP A 106 -19.97 5.93 36.65
CA ASP A 106 -21.16 6.15 35.84
C ASP A 106 -20.76 6.52 34.40
N GLN A 107 -21.19 5.71 33.43
CA GLN A 107 -20.81 5.83 32.02
C GLN A 107 -21.37 7.09 31.31
N LYS A 108 -22.13 7.94 32.00
CA LYS A 108 -22.85 9.08 31.40
C LYS A 108 -22.30 10.45 31.70
N GLU A 109 -21.42 10.60 32.69
CA GLU A 109 -20.74 11.87 32.93
C GLU A 109 -19.27 11.72 32.53
N LEU A 110 -18.93 12.14 31.32
CA LEU A 110 -17.54 12.49 31.04
C LEU A 110 -17.19 13.58 32.06
N ASP A 111 -16.40 13.24 33.09
CA ASP A 111 -15.83 14.16 34.07
C ASP A 111 -15.46 15.46 33.37
N ALA A 112 -15.85 16.60 33.94
CA ALA A 112 -15.59 17.92 33.35
C ALA A 112 -14.11 18.07 32.93
N ASP A 113 -13.21 17.45 33.70
CA ASP A 113 -11.77 17.32 33.45
C ASP A 113 -11.43 16.57 32.16
N LEU A 114 -12.12 15.46 31.85
CA LEU A 114 -11.89 14.72 30.63
C LEU A 114 -12.33 15.52 29.40
N ARG A 115 -13.44 16.26 29.51
CA ARG A 115 -13.89 17.17 28.46
C ARG A 115 -12.91 18.33 28.28
N ALA A 116 -12.37 18.88 29.36
CA ALA A 116 -11.34 19.91 29.32
C ALA A 116 -10.07 19.41 28.63
N ARG A 117 -9.55 18.24 29.02
CA ARG A 117 -8.38 17.60 28.39
C ARG A 117 -8.60 17.32 26.91
N ARG A 118 -9.79 16.87 26.50
CA ARG A 118 -10.11 16.69 25.07
C ARG A 118 -10.08 18.01 24.30
N ARG A 119 -10.59 19.10 24.88
CA ARG A 119 -10.54 20.45 24.28
C ARG A 119 -9.11 20.96 24.16
N GLU A 120 -8.29 20.78 25.19
CA GLU A 120 -6.87 21.15 25.16
C GLU A 120 -6.09 20.37 24.10
N MET A 121 -6.27 19.04 24.03
CA MET A 121 -5.62 18.23 22.99
C MET A 121 -6.08 18.63 21.59
N ALA A 122 -7.36 18.97 21.41
CA ALA A 122 -7.87 19.45 20.13
C ALA A 122 -7.22 20.79 19.72
N ARG A 123 -7.07 21.71 20.67
CA ARG A 123 -6.38 23.00 20.45
C ARG A 123 -4.91 22.81 20.14
N ALA A 124 -4.19 21.97 20.89
CA ALA A 124 -2.79 21.66 20.64
C ALA A 124 -2.58 21.05 19.24
N ARG A 125 -3.47 20.16 18.80
CA ARG A 125 -3.44 19.59 17.45
C ARG A 125 -3.77 20.61 16.36
N ALA A 126 -4.64 21.59 16.65
CA ALA A 126 -4.94 22.65 15.70
C ALA A 126 -3.72 23.55 15.49
N LEU A 127 -3.09 23.99 16.58
CA LEU A 127 -1.86 24.80 16.54
C LEU A 127 -0.72 24.08 15.80
N ALA A 128 -0.45 22.82 16.13
CA ALA A 128 0.58 22.04 15.45
C ALA A 128 0.34 21.90 13.94
N LYS A 129 -0.93 21.78 13.51
CA LYS A 129 -1.29 21.75 12.09
C LYS A 129 -1.10 23.10 11.41
N GLU A 130 -1.32 24.21 12.11
CA GLU A 130 -1.10 25.55 11.59
C GLU A 130 0.40 25.81 11.40
N ASP A 131 1.22 25.48 12.40
CA ASP A 131 2.69 25.58 12.32
C ASP A 131 3.25 24.74 11.15
N GLU A 132 2.76 23.52 10.98
CA GLU A 132 3.18 22.63 9.87
C GLU A 132 2.77 23.21 8.51
N ARG A 133 1.56 23.78 8.40
CA ARG A 133 1.09 24.45 7.18
C ARG A 133 1.95 25.66 6.83
N GLU A 134 2.35 26.45 7.81
CA GLU A 134 3.24 27.60 7.60
C GLU A 134 4.62 27.15 7.10
N ARG A 135 5.23 26.16 7.76
CA ARG A 135 6.50 25.57 7.30
C ARG A 135 6.43 25.03 5.87
N LEU A 136 5.35 24.34 5.54
CA LEU A 136 5.14 23.82 4.18
C LEU A 136 4.93 24.94 3.15
N ARG A 137 4.28 26.05 3.52
CA ARG A 137 4.13 27.22 2.64
C ARG A 137 5.48 27.87 2.36
N GLU A 138 6.29 28.07 3.39
CA GLU A 138 7.64 28.63 3.24
C GLU A 138 8.55 27.73 2.39
N ALA A 139 8.54 26.42 2.66
CA ALA A 139 9.30 25.46 1.87
C ALA A 139 8.85 25.42 0.41
N ASN A 140 7.53 25.48 0.14
CA ASN A 140 7.01 25.53 -1.22
C ASN A 140 7.39 26.83 -1.93
N LEU A 141 7.34 27.98 -1.25
CA LEU A 141 7.78 29.25 -1.82
C LEU A 141 9.27 29.22 -2.16
N ALA A 142 10.11 28.71 -1.25
CA ALA A 142 11.54 28.54 -1.49
C ALA A 142 11.83 27.59 -2.68
N LEU A 143 11.09 26.49 -2.79
CA LEU A 143 11.19 25.57 -3.92
C LEU A 143 10.74 26.23 -5.23
N GLN A 144 9.68 27.03 -5.22
CA GLN A 144 9.25 27.78 -6.40
C GLN A 144 10.31 28.79 -6.84
N MET A 145 10.91 29.53 -5.92
CA MET A 145 12.01 30.45 -6.22
C MET A 145 13.21 29.71 -6.82
N ARG A 146 13.59 28.55 -6.26
CA ARG A 146 14.64 27.70 -6.82
C ARG A 146 14.28 27.18 -8.21
N LYS A 147 13.05 26.76 -8.43
CA LYS A 147 12.56 26.31 -9.75
C LYS A 147 12.60 27.44 -10.78
N GLN A 148 12.23 28.66 -10.40
CA GLN A 148 12.31 29.83 -11.28
C GLN A 148 13.77 30.16 -11.62
N ALA A 149 14.66 30.12 -10.62
CA ALA A 149 16.09 30.33 -10.83
C ALA A 149 16.71 29.27 -11.77
N ILE A 150 16.31 28.01 -11.64
CA ILE A 150 16.80 26.90 -12.49
C ILE A 150 16.14 26.92 -13.88
N GLY A 151 14.85 27.26 -13.97
CA GLY A 151 14.09 27.32 -15.22
C GLY A 151 14.55 28.43 -16.17
N ALA A 152 15.22 29.46 -15.66
CA ALA A 152 15.89 30.47 -16.47
C ALA A 152 17.20 29.98 -17.12
N ALA A 153 17.79 28.88 -16.62
CA ALA A 153 19.05 28.33 -17.11
C ALA A 153 18.91 27.22 -18.17
N THR A 154 17.70 26.69 -18.39
CA THR A 154 17.51 25.46 -19.20
C THR A 154 16.57 25.61 -20.41
N VAL A 155 16.05 26.80 -20.70
CA VAL A 155 15.24 27.03 -21.91
C VAL A 155 16.00 27.91 -22.90
N ASN A 156 16.71 27.25 -23.82
CA ASN A 156 17.15 27.78 -25.13
C ASN A 156 17.79 29.18 -25.15
N LYS A 157 19.00 29.27 -24.60
CA LYS A 157 20.00 30.23 -25.09
C LYS A 157 21.26 29.47 -25.41
N LEU A 158 21.24 28.69 -26.49
CA LEU A 158 22.49 28.24 -27.09
C LEU A 158 23.23 29.51 -27.52
N SER A 159 24.52 29.58 -27.24
CA SER A 159 25.31 30.65 -27.85
C SER A 159 25.27 30.46 -29.37
N ARG A 160 25.46 31.55 -30.13
CA ARG A 160 25.52 31.49 -31.60
C ARG A 160 26.53 30.43 -32.09
N GLU A 161 27.64 30.28 -31.38
CA GLU A 161 28.67 29.27 -31.66
C GLU A 161 28.17 27.83 -31.46
N GLU A 162 27.34 27.59 -30.43
CA GLU A 162 26.76 26.26 -30.18
C GLU A 162 25.69 25.89 -31.21
N GLU A 163 24.96 26.86 -31.75
CA GLU A 163 24.04 26.66 -32.87
C GLU A 163 24.77 26.32 -34.17
N GLU A 164 25.87 27.04 -34.45
CA GLU A 164 26.73 26.80 -35.62
C GLU A 164 27.36 25.40 -35.56
N LEU A 165 27.87 24.97 -34.39
CA LEU A 165 28.43 23.62 -34.21
C LEU A 165 27.39 22.50 -34.42
N ARG A 166 26.13 22.73 -34.02
CA ARG A 166 25.04 21.76 -34.27
C ARG A 166 24.67 21.69 -35.75
N ALA A 167 24.64 22.84 -36.43
CA ALA A 167 24.37 22.91 -37.85
C ALA A 167 25.46 22.17 -38.66
N GLU A 168 26.74 22.37 -38.31
CA GLU A 168 27.85 21.64 -38.93
C GLU A 168 27.79 20.14 -38.66
N ALA A 169 27.49 19.73 -37.43
CA ALA A 169 27.35 18.31 -37.08
C ALA A 169 26.19 17.66 -37.83
N ALA A 170 25.08 18.38 -38.02
CA ALA A 170 23.94 17.92 -38.82
C ALA A 170 24.29 17.81 -40.31
N ALA A 171 25.02 18.79 -40.86
CA ALA A 171 25.50 18.75 -42.25
C ALA A 171 26.46 17.58 -42.50
N ARG A 172 27.40 17.34 -41.58
CA ARG A 172 28.32 16.19 -41.66
C ARG A 172 27.57 14.85 -41.62
N LYS A 173 26.57 14.72 -40.75
CA LYS A 173 25.74 13.50 -40.70
C LYS A 173 24.94 13.28 -41.99
N ARG A 174 24.38 14.34 -42.58
CA ARG A 174 23.67 14.25 -43.87
C ARG A 174 24.60 13.81 -44.99
N TRP A 175 25.79 14.43 -45.08
CA TRP A 175 26.78 14.06 -46.07
C TRP A 175 27.27 12.61 -45.91
N GLN A 176 27.48 12.16 -44.67
CA GLN A 176 27.82 10.76 -44.39
C GLN A 176 26.69 9.79 -44.77
N ALA A 177 25.44 10.16 -44.52
CA ALA A 177 24.28 9.36 -44.90
C ALA A 177 24.09 9.27 -46.43
N GLU A 178 24.24 10.39 -47.14
CA GLU A 178 24.19 10.44 -48.60
C GLU A 178 25.32 9.62 -49.24
N ARG A 179 26.53 9.69 -48.67
CA ARG A 179 27.67 8.89 -49.13
C ARG A 179 27.55 7.41 -48.80
N ALA A 180 26.83 7.04 -47.73
CA ALA A 180 26.54 5.66 -47.39
C ALA A 180 25.38 5.08 -48.23
N ALA A 181 24.56 5.94 -48.83
CA ALA A 181 23.42 5.57 -49.67
C ALA A 181 23.75 5.52 -51.18
N ALA A 182 24.91 6.03 -51.58
CA ALA A 182 25.45 6.00 -52.94
C ALA A 182 26.41 4.81 -53.12
#